data_AF-A0A1G5QT16-F1
#
_entry.id   AF-A0A1G5QT16-F1
#
_cell.length_a   1.000
_cell.length_b   1.000
_cell.length_c   1.000
_cell.angle_alpha   90.00
_cell.angle_beta   90.00
_cell.angle_gamma   90.00
#
_symmetry.space_group_name_H-M   'P 1'
#
loop_
_entity.id
_entity.type
_entity.pdbx_description
1 polymer ?
#
loop_
_entity_poly.entity_id
_entity_poly.type
_entity_poly.pdbx_seq_one_letter_code
_entity_poly.pdbx_strand_id
1 'polypeptide(L)'
;MGYYEKRWLIEEYHKIWKSEGTDVEKLRVQSKNNLDRLATIYAFLAVRIFQLEFVNEQLEDINCETILSSKAWKLLWLKSVKTALSETPPTAKWAYEHLAKLGGWKNRKQNGRASVKTLWEGWLKLQAILEGYELAHSIEQDL
;
A
#
# COMPACT_ATOMS: atom_id res chain seq x y z
N MET A 1 11.39 11.48 -29.01
CA MET A 1 10.43 12.38 -28.33
C MET A 1 9.87 11.84 -27.00
N GLY A 2 9.84 10.53 -26.74
CA GLY A 2 9.23 9.99 -25.50
C GLY A 2 9.99 10.14 -24.18
N TYR A 3 11.21 10.70 -24.14
CA TYR A 3 11.98 10.85 -22.89
C TYR A 3 11.47 12.03 -22.03
N TYR A 4 11.14 13.16 -22.65
CA TYR A 4 10.69 14.35 -21.91
C TYR A 4 9.24 14.26 -21.45
N GLU A 5 8.42 13.48 -22.16
CA GLU A 5 7.03 13.17 -21.80
C GLU A 5 6.88 12.44 -20.47
N LYS A 6 7.96 11.83 -19.95
CA LYS A 6 7.99 11.15 -18.66
C LYS A 6 8.58 12.00 -17.53
N ARG A 7 9.02 13.24 -17.83
CA ARG A 7 9.65 14.12 -16.83
C ARG A 7 8.72 14.40 -15.66
N TRP A 8 7.41 14.54 -15.90
CA TRP A 8 6.41 14.82 -14.87
C TRP A 8 6.29 13.70 -13.81
N LEU A 9 6.79 12.48 -14.08
CA LEU A 9 6.76 11.38 -13.10
C LEU A 9 7.50 11.73 -11.80
N ILE A 10 8.55 12.56 -11.86
CA ILE A 10 9.24 13.02 -10.65
C ILE A 10 8.39 14.01 -9.84
N GLU A 11 7.58 14.83 -10.52
CA GLU A 11 6.65 15.76 -9.88
C GLU A 11 5.53 14.98 -9.18
N GLU A 12 5.03 13.92 -9.83
CA GLU A 12 4.05 13.01 -9.23
C GLU A 12 4.64 12.28 -8.01
N TYR A 13 5.87 11.77 -8.11
CA TYR A 13 6.57 11.21 -6.95
C TYR A 13 6.66 12.21 -5.78
N HIS A 14 7.06 13.46 -6.03
CA HIS A 14 7.12 14.47 -4.97
C HIS A 14 5.76 14.75 -4.35
N LYS A 15 4.70 14.78 -5.16
CA LYS A 15 3.32 14.96 -4.69
C LYS A 15 2.87 13.82 -3.77
N ILE A 16 3.20 12.57 -4.14
CA ILE A 16 2.93 11.37 -3.35
C ILE A 16 3.71 11.41 -2.03
N TRP A 17 4.99 11.77 -2.07
CA TRP A 17 5.83 11.80 -0.88
C TRP A 17 5.43 12.91 0.11
N LYS A 18 5.02 14.07 -0.40
CA LYS A 18 4.73 15.26 0.43
C LYS A 18 3.32 15.33 0.97
N SER A 19 2.31 15.20 0.11
CA SER A 19 0.96 15.70 0.41
C SER A 19 -0.21 14.79 0.02
N GLU A 20 -0.04 13.88 -0.94
CA GLU A 20 -1.14 13.03 -1.44
C GLU A 20 -0.97 11.54 -1.13
N GLY A 21 0.21 11.10 -0.72
CA GLY A 21 0.47 9.74 -0.26
C GLY A 21 0.95 9.77 1.17
N THR A 22 2.26 9.67 1.36
CA THR A 22 2.86 9.41 2.67
C THR A 22 2.82 10.60 3.62
N ASP A 23 2.42 11.79 3.17
CA ASP A 23 2.16 12.95 4.04
C ASP A 23 3.37 13.35 4.90
N VAL A 24 4.60 13.22 4.38
CA VAL A 24 5.84 13.39 5.15
C VAL A 24 5.95 14.77 5.81
N GLU A 25 5.37 15.81 5.20
CA GLU A 25 5.39 17.19 5.71
C GLU A 25 4.49 17.39 6.94
N LYS A 26 3.57 16.43 7.21
CA LYS A 26 2.72 16.46 8.41
C LYS A 26 3.38 15.81 9.63
N LEU A 27 4.55 15.19 9.47
CA LEU A 27 5.27 14.55 10.57
C LEU A 27 5.70 15.59 11.62
N ARG A 28 5.21 15.43 12.86
CA ARG A 28 5.50 16.35 13.99
C ARG A 28 6.66 15.86 14.86
N VAL A 29 7.75 15.44 14.21
CA VAL A 29 8.92 14.88 14.89
C VAL A 29 9.81 16.03 15.39
N GLN A 30 10.06 16.07 16.70
CA GLN A 30 10.76 17.19 17.34
C GLN A 30 12.28 17.20 17.09
N SER A 31 12.86 16.08 16.65
CA SER A 31 14.29 15.96 16.36
C SER A 31 14.54 15.94 14.86
N LYS A 32 15.44 16.81 14.40
CA LYS A 32 15.89 16.86 13.00
C LYS A 32 16.38 15.49 12.51
N ASN A 33 17.23 14.82 13.29
CA ASN A 33 17.78 13.52 12.91
C ASN A 33 16.68 12.45 12.76
N ASN A 34 15.65 12.49 13.59
CA ASN A 34 14.54 11.55 13.51
C ASN A 34 13.61 11.89 12.33
N LEU A 35 13.43 13.18 12.03
CA LEU A 35 12.72 13.65 10.85
C LEU A 35 13.42 13.14 9.58
N ASP A 36 14.73 13.30 9.46
CA ASP A 36 15.51 12.88 8.29
C ASP A 36 15.41 11.36 8.07
N ARG A 37 15.47 10.56 9.15
CA ARG A 37 15.29 9.10 9.09
C ARG A 37 13.90 8.72 8.61
N LEU A 38 12.85 9.29 9.19
CA LEU A 38 11.47 8.98 8.82
C LEU A 38 11.15 9.46 7.40
N ALA A 39 11.62 10.65 7.02
CA ALA A 39 11.46 11.17 5.68
C ALA A 39 12.09 10.25 4.62
N THR A 40 13.27 9.70 4.93
CA THR A 40 13.95 8.70 4.09
C THR A 40 13.11 7.43 3.93
N ILE A 41 12.55 6.89 5.01
CA ILE A 41 11.67 5.70 4.95
C ILE A 41 10.43 6.00 4.10
N TYR A 42 9.81 7.17 4.31
CA TYR A 42 8.61 7.60 3.60
C TYR A 42 8.87 7.82 2.11
N ALA A 43 10.09 8.18 1.71
CA ALA A 43 10.50 8.30 0.31
C ALA A 43 10.42 6.94 -0.40
N PHE A 44 10.95 5.87 0.20
CA PHE A 44 10.85 4.51 -0.37
C PHE A 44 9.41 4.00 -0.42
N LEU A 45 8.61 4.29 0.61
CA LEU A 45 7.18 3.95 0.61
C LEU A 45 6.43 4.68 -0.50
N ALA A 46 6.72 5.96 -0.72
CA ALA A 46 6.15 6.75 -1.81
C ALA A 46 6.45 6.12 -3.18
N VAL A 47 7.70 5.72 -3.44
CA VAL A 47 8.06 5.01 -4.68
C VAL A 47 7.26 3.71 -4.82
N ARG A 48 7.09 2.94 -3.73
CA ARG A 48 6.39 1.66 -3.82
C ARG A 48 4.91 1.82 -4.13
N ILE A 49 4.24 2.80 -3.52
CA ILE A 49 2.85 3.12 -3.81
C ILE A 49 2.71 3.64 -5.25
N PHE A 50 3.66 4.47 -5.69
CA PHE A 50 3.69 4.98 -7.05
C PHE A 50 3.81 3.84 -8.08
N GLN A 51 4.67 2.85 -7.82
CA GLN A 51 4.76 1.66 -8.67
C GLN A 51 3.45 0.87 -8.71
N LEU A 52 2.73 0.75 -7.59
CA LEU A 52 1.44 0.04 -7.57
C LEU A 52 0.38 0.70 -8.46
N GLU A 53 0.39 2.04 -8.56
CA GLU A 53 -0.50 2.75 -9.47
C GLU A 53 -0.19 2.44 -10.94
N PHE A 54 1.08 2.44 -11.32
CA PHE A 54 1.51 2.21 -12.70
C PHE A 54 1.38 0.76 -13.15
N VAL A 55 1.65 -0.19 -12.25
CA VAL A 55 1.68 -1.60 -12.60
C VAL A 55 0.27 -2.20 -12.66
N ASN A 56 -0.78 -1.52 -12.17
CA ASN A 56 -2.16 -2.04 -12.12
C ASN A 56 -2.64 -2.69 -13.43
N GLU A 57 -2.25 -2.17 -14.60
CA GLU A 57 -2.61 -2.74 -15.92
C GLU A 57 -1.88 -4.04 -16.27
N GLN A 58 -0.77 -4.33 -15.59
CA GLN A 58 0.08 -5.51 -15.78
C GLN A 58 -0.08 -6.56 -14.67
N LEU A 59 -0.98 -6.33 -13.70
CA LEU A 59 -1.13 -7.19 -12.52
C LEU A 59 -2.06 -8.41 -12.71
N GLU A 60 -2.58 -8.65 -13.91
CA GLU A 60 -3.64 -9.64 -14.14
C GLU A 60 -3.22 -11.08 -13.81
N ASP A 61 -1.97 -11.46 -14.09
CA ASP A 61 -1.49 -12.85 -13.92
C ASP A 61 -0.29 -13.00 -12.97
N ILE A 62 0.02 -11.97 -12.18
CA ILE A 62 1.14 -12.02 -11.23
C ILE A 62 0.62 -12.50 -9.87
N ASN A 63 1.40 -13.31 -9.16
CA ASN A 63 1.09 -13.74 -7.79
C ASN A 63 1.11 -12.53 -6.82
N CYS A 64 0.10 -12.41 -5.93
CA CYS A 64 0.02 -11.33 -4.95
C CYS A 64 1.23 -11.24 -4.01
N GLU A 65 1.97 -12.33 -3.82
CA GLU A 65 3.13 -12.38 -2.93
C GLU A 65 4.32 -11.52 -3.42
N THR A 66 4.28 -11.08 -4.69
CA THR A 66 5.21 -10.09 -5.22
C THR A 66 4.99 -8.67 -4.67
N ILE A 67 3.80 -8.40 -4.14
CA ILE A 67 3.39 -7.10 -3.59
C ILE A 67 3.24 -7.15 -2.07
N LEU A 68 2.58 -8.20 -1.57
CA LEU A 68 2.23 -8.37 -0.16
C LEU A 68 2.94 -9.59 0.41
N SER A 69 3.37 -9.54 1.67
CA SER A 69 3.84 -10.74 2.34
C SER A 69 2.72 -11.79 2.49
N SER A 70 3.09 -13.05 2.72
CA SER A 70 2.10 -14.13 2.89
C SER A 70 1.10 -13.85 4.02
N LYS A 71 1.57 -13.29 5.14
CA LYS A 71 0.68 -12.85 6.24
C LYS A 71 -0.24 -11.72 5.80
N ALA A 72 0.30 -10.73 5.09
CA ALA A 72 -0.43 -9.52 4.71
C ALA A 72 -1.61 -9.83 3.80
N TRP A 73 -1.45 -10.65 2.76
CA TRP A 73 -2.57 -10.96 1.86
C TRP A 73 -3.64 -11.83 2.55
N LYS A 74 -3.24 -12.74 3.45
CA LYS A 74 -4.17 -13.57 4.23
C LYS A 74 -5.01 -12.72 5.19
N LEU A 75 -4.39 -11.79 5.91
CA LEU A 75 -5.11 -10.86 6.79
C LEU A 75 -6.01 -9.91 5.99
N LEU A 76 -5.55 -9.44 4.83
CA LEU A 76 -6.37 -8.65 3.92
C LEU A 76 -7.61 -9.46 3.49
N TRP A 77 -7.44 -10.73 3.12
CA TRP A 77 -8.52 -11.64 2.74
C TRP A 77 -9.55 -11.80 3.85
N LEU A 78 -9.11 -12.10 5.07
CA LEU A 78 -9.99 -12.26 6.23
C LEU A 78 -10.76 -10.96 6.51
N LYS A 79 -10.12 -9.81 6.36
CA LYS A 79 -10.77 -8.50 6.57
C LYS A 79 -11.80 -8.18 5.48
N SER A 80 -11.49 -8.47 4.22
CA SER A 80 -12.26 -8.00 3.06
C SER A 80 -13.30 -9.00 2.58
N VAL A 81 -12.91 -10.27 2.42
CA VAL A 81 -13.76 -11.34 1.89
C VAL A 81 -14.57 -12.00 3.00
N LYS A 82 -13.98 -12.14 4.21
CA LYS A 82 -14.62 -12.75 5.39
C LYS A 82 -15.08 -14.20 5.18
N THR A 83 -14.41 -14.93 4.29
CA THR A 83 -14.63 -16.35 4.04
C THR A 83 -13.41 -17.17 4.44
N ALA A 84 -13.50 -18.49 4.31
CA ALA A 84 -12.35 -19.38 4.43
C ALA A 84 -11.21 -18.92 3.50
N LEU A 85 -9.98 -19.13 3.97
CA LEU A 85 -8.78 -18.73 3.24
C LEU A 85 -8.62 -19.58 1.97
N SER A 86 -8.25 -18.94 0.87
CA SER A 86 -7.87 -19.66 -0.35
C SER A 86 -6.63 -20.53 -0.12
N GLU A 87 -6.63 -21.74 -0.68
CA GLU A 87 -5.46 -22.63 -0.66
C GLU A 87 -4.29 -22.04 -1.46
N THR A 88 -4.59 -21.32 -2.53
CA THR A 88 -3.61 -20.66 -3.39
C THR A 88 -3.62 -19.15 -3.18
N PRO A 89 -2.45 -18.48 -3.23
CA PRO A 89 -2.39 -17.03 -3.20
C PRO A 89 -3.16 -16.41 -4.37
N PRO A 90 -3.96 -15.35 -4.12
CA PRO A 90 -4.68 -14.65 -5.18
C PRO A 90 -3.73 -13.87 -6.10
N THR A 91 -4.29 -13.25 -7.14
CA THR A 91 -3.52 -12.41 -8.07
C THR A 91 -3.11 -11.08 -7.45
N ALA A 92 -2.09 -10.46 -8.03
CA ALA A 92 -1.60 -9.15 -7.65
C ALA A 92 -2.66 -8.06 -7.92
N LYS A 93 -3.47 -8.22 -8.96
CA LYS A 93 -4.65 -7.37 -9.22
C LYS A 93 -5.67 -7.47 -8.09
N TRP A 94 -5.95 -8.69 -7.61
CA TRP A 94 -6.81 -8.86 -6.43
C TRP A 94 -6.25 -8.12 -5.22
N ALA A 95 -4.95 -8.22 -4.96
CA ALA A 95 -4.32 -7.53 -3.83
C ALA A 95 -4.43 -6.01 -3.95
N TYR A 96 -4.16 -5.46 -5.14
CA TYR A 96 -4.33 -4.04 -5.43
C TYR A 96 -5.77 -3.57 -5.16
N GLU A 97 -6.76 -4.26 -5.73
CA GLU A 97 -8.17 -3.87 -5.58
C GLU A 97 -8.65 -3.93 -4.14
N HIS A 98 -8.25 -4.97 -3.39
CA HIS A 98 -8.68 -5.14 -2.00
C HIS A 98 -7.96 -4.17 -1.07
N LEU A 99 -6.69 -3.86 -1.35
CA LEU A 99 -5.96 -2.80 -0.66
C LEU A 99 -6.62 -1.44 -0.90
N ALA A 100 -6.96 -1.13 -2.14
CA ALA A 100 -7.67 0.09 -2.48
C ALA A 100 -9.05 0.16 -1.80
N LYS A 101 -9.82 -0.93 -1.80
CA LYS A 101 -11.12 -1.02 -1.10
C LYS A 101 -10.97 -0.80 0.41
N LEU A 102 -9.92 -1.33 1.03
CA LEU A 102 -9.60 -1.07 2.45
C LEU A 102 -9.33 0.42 2.71
N GLY A 103 -8.72 1.09 1.75
CA GLY A 103 -8.55 2.55 1.71
C GLY A 103 -9.84 3.35 1.41
N GLY A 104 -10.96 2.70 1.10
CA GLY A 104 -12.23 3.37 0.80
C GLY A 104 -12.53 3.56 -0.69
N TRP A 105 -11.77 2.90 -1.58
CA TRP A 105 -12.04 2.92 -3.02
C TRP A 105 -13.39 2.24 -3.34
N LYS A 106 -14.22 2.93 -4.14
CA LYS A 106 -15.53 2.45 -4.58
C LYS A 106 -15.63 2.19 -6.09
N ASN A 107 -14.54 2.38 -6.83
CA ASN A 107 -14.49 2.27 -8.30
C ASN A 107 -15.61 3.02 -9.06
N ARG A 108 -16.00 4.23 -8.61
CA ARG A 108 -17.13 4.97 -9.20
C ARG A 108 -16.96 5.33 -10.68
N LYS A 109 -15.72 5.59 -11.10
CA LYS A 109 -15.39 5.98 -12.48
C LYS A 109 -15.18 4.78 -13.42
N GLN A 110 -15.22 3.54 -12.90
CA GLN A 110 -15.01 2.29 -13.66
C GLN A 110 -13.70 2.23 -14.46
N ASN A 111 -12.72 3.08 -14.13
CA ASN A 111 -11.42 3.12 -14.79
C ASN A 111 -10.44 2.10 -14.20
N GLY A 112 -10.83 1.36 -13.17
CA GLY A 112 -10.00 0.34 -12.51
C GLY A 112 -8.80 0.88 -11.74
N ARG A 113 -8.62 2.21 -11.66
CA ARG A 113 -7.46 2.85 -11.02
C ARG A 113 -7.87 3.56 -9.73
N ALA A 114 -7.29 3.14 -8.61
CA ALA A 114 -7.38 3.83 -7.33
C ALA A 114 -6.34 4.96 -7.26
N SER A 115 -6.66 6.04 -6.56
CA SER A 115 -5.68 7.10 -6.31
C SER A 115 -4.61 6.63 -5.33
N VAL A 116 -3.41 7.20 -5.46
CA VAL A 116 -2.29 6.96 -4.55
C VAL A 116 -2.70 7.16 -3.08
N LYS A 117 -3.44 8.22 -2.79
CA LYS A 117 -3.97 8.49 -1.44
C LYS A 117 -4.77 7.31 -0.88
N THR A 118 -5.68 6.77 -1.69
CA THR A 118 -6.51 5.64 -1.27
C THR A 118 -5.69 4.37 -1.09
N LEU A 119 -4.69 4.13 -1.94
CA LEU A 119 -3.76 3.01 -1.76
C LEU A 119 -2.95 3.15 -0.47
N TRP A 120 -2.46 4.34 -0.17
CA TRP A 120 -1.73 4.63 1.07
C TRP A 120 -2.59 4.43 2.32
N GLU A 121 -3.81 4.95 2.33
CA GLU A 121 -4.74 4.76 3.45
C GLU A 121 -5.07 3.27 3.64
N GLY A 122 -5.22 2.52 2.54
CA GLY A 122 -5.39 1.06 2.58
C GLY A 122 -4.16 0.36 3.15
N TRP A 123 -2.96 0.74 2.72
CA TRP A 123 -1.70 0.22 3.23
C TRP A 123 -1.54 0.45 4.73
N LEU A 124 -1.75 1.68 5.20
CA LEU A 124 -1.66 1.99 6.64
C LEU A 124 -2.63 1.16 7.47
N LYS A 125 -3.88 1.00 7.02
CA LYS A 125 -4.87 0.14 7.71
C LYS A 125 -4.42 -1.33 7.73
N LEU A 126 -3.84 -1.82 6.64
CA LEU A 126 -3.32 -3.20 6.59
C LEU A 126 -2.14 -3.39 7.55
N GLN A 127 -1.23 -2.42 7.64
CA GLN A 127 -0.12 -2.45 8.60
C GLN A 127 -0.62 -2.49 10.05
N ALA A 128 -1.63 -1.69 10.40
CA ALA A 128 -2.23 -1.73 11.73
C ALA A 128 -2.89 -3.09 12.05
N ILE A 129 -3.48 -3.76 11.05
CA ILE A 129 -4.04 -5.11 11.22
C ILE A 129 -2.92 -6.14 11.42
N LEU A 130 -1.83 -6.03 10.66
CA LEU A 130 -0.65 -6.89 10.82
C LEU A 130 -0.04 -6.76 12.21
N GLU A 131 0.18 -5.53 12.68
CA GLU A 131 0.68 -5.25 14.02
C GLU A 131 -0.25 -5.84 15.09
N GLY A 132 -1.57 -5.62 14.98
CA GLY A 132 -2.53 -6.21 15.91
C GLY A 132 -2.52 -7.74 15.92
N TYR A 133 -2.35 -8.37 14.75
CA TYR A 133 -2.21 -9.83 14.64
C TYR A 133 -0.92 -10.33 15.31
N GLU A 134 0.21 -9.65 15.10
CA GLU A 134 1.49 -10.03 15.71
C GLU A 134 1.46 -9.90 17.23
N LEU A 135 0.85 -8.84 17.75
CA LEU A 135 0.64 -8.65 19.19
C LEU A 135 -0.28 -9.72 19.80
N ALA A 136 -1.38 -10.06 19.13
CA ALA A 136 -2.27 -11.11 19.60
C ALA A 136 -1.56 -12.48 19.61
N HIS A 137 -0.78 -12.77 18.57
CA HIS A 137 -0.02 -14.01 18.47
C HIS A 137 1.06 -14.13 19.54
N SER A 138 1.73 -13.03 19.93
CA SER A 138 2.71 -13.07 21.03
C SER A 138 2.06 -13.40 22.37
N ILE A 139 0.84 -12.92 22.64
CA ILE A 139 0.12 -13.23 23.88
C ILE A 139 -0.21 -14.73 23.95
N GLU A 140 -0.64 -15.32 22.83
CA GLU A 140 -0.97 -16.75 22.77
C GLU A 140 0.25 -17.67 22.88
N GLN A 141 1.44 -17.18 22.51
CA GLN A 141 2.69 -17.94 22.65
C GLN A 141 3.26 -17.91 24.07
N ASP A 142 2.97 -16.85 24.84
CA ASP A 142 3.41 -16.68 26.23
C ASP A 142 2.47 -17.36 27.25
N LEU A 143 1.34 -17.92 26.81
CA LEU A 143 0.37 -18.69 27.58
C LEU A 143 0.57 -20.21 27.43
#